data_AF-T1D4H0-F1
#
_entry.id   AF-T1D4H0-F1
#
_cell.length_a   1.000
_cell.length_b   1.000
_cell.length_c   1.000
_cell.angle_alpha   90.00
_cell.angle_beta   90.00
_cell.angle_gamma   90.00
#
_symmetry.space_group_name_H-M   'P 1'
#
loop_
_entity.id
_entity.type
_entity.pdbx_description
1 polymer ?
#
loop_
_entity_poly.entity_id
_entity_poly.type
_entity_poly.pdbx_seq_one_letter_code
_entity_poly.pdbx_strand_id
1 'polypeptide(L)'
;RLSVWAELQGISYKTAWRLWKAGTLPVPAEQLPTGTVVVHAERRGSGVALYARVSSTDQKMDLDRQLARLTEFAVSQGMTVMDAVKETGSGLNGHR
;
A
#
# COMPACT_ATOMS: atom_id res chain seq x y z
N ARG A 1 -12.93 -14.37 2.47
CA ARG A 1 -13.26 -15.72 1.94
C ARG A 1 -11.99 -16.31 1.33
N LEU A 2 -11.75 -17.62 1.46
CA LEU A 2 -10.54 -18.28 0.96
C LEU A 2 -10.28 -18.07 -0.55
N SER A 3 -11.34 -18.07 -1.37
CA SER A 3 -11.22 -17.81 -2.82
C SER A 3 -10.70 -16.39 -3.13
N VAL A 4 -11.21 -15.38 -2.43
CA VAL A 4 -10.76 -13.98 -2.56
C VAL A 4 -9.31 -13.84 -2.11
N TRP A 5 -8.94 -14.50 -1.02
CA TRP A 5 -7.56 -14.49 -0.55
C TRP A 5 -6.62 -15.16 -1.56
N ALA A 6 -7.02 -16.30 -2.15
CA ALA A 6 -6.24 -16.99 -3.18
C ALA A 6 -5.96 -16.09 -4.39
N GLU A 7 -6.97 -15.37 -4.86
CA GLU A 7 -6.85 -14.39 -5.95
C GLU A 7 -5.88 -13.26 -5.60
N LEU A 8 -5.99 -12.67 -4.39
CA LEU A 8 -5.07 -11.63 -3.94
C LEU A 8 -3.61 -12.09 -3.83
N GLN A 9 -3.38 -13.37 -3.52
CA GLN A 9 -2.03 -13.95 -3.47
C GLN A 9 -1.56 -14.46 -4.84
N GLY A 10 -2.39 -14.38 -5.89
CA GLY A 10 -2.06 -14.89 -7.22
C GLY A 10 -1.95 -16.41 -7.29
N ILE A 11 -2.63 -17.14 -6.40
CA ILE A 11 -2.62 -18.61 -6.37
C ILE A 11 -4.00 -19.19 -6.70
N SER A 12 -4.02 -20.43 -7.19
CA SER A 12 -5.28 -21.12 -7.44
C SER A 12 -6.05 -21.40 -6.15
N TYR A 13 -7.38 -21.41 -6.22
CA TYR A 13 -8.23 -21.83 -5.10
C TYR A 13 -7.87 -23.23 -4.57
N LYS A 14 -7.52 -24.16 -5.47
CA LYS A 14 -7.11 -25.52 -5.10
C LYS A 14 -5.84 -25.53 -4.25
N THR A 15 -4.89 -24.63 -4.55
CA THR A 15 -3.67 -24.44 -3.75
C THR A 15 -4.02 -23.91 -2.37
N ALA A 16 -4.84 -22.86 -2.29
CA ALA A 16 -5.28 -22.30 -1.01
C ALA A 16 -6.06 -23.32 -0.15
N TRP A 17 -6.90 -24.15 -0.78
CA TRP A 17 -7.62 -25.24 -0.10
C TRP A 17 -6.68 -26.31 0.47
N ARG A 18 -5.62 -26.68 -0.26
CA ARG A 18 -4.60 -27.61 0.24
C ARG A 18 -3.88 -27.04 1.46
N LEU A 19 -3.51 -25.75 1.44
CA LEU A 19 -2.89 -25.07 2.58
C LEU A 19 -3.81 -25.06 3.80
N TRP A 20 -5.09 -24.74 3.60
CA TRP A 20 -6.10 -24.82 4.67
C TRP A 20 -6.20 -26.23 5.26
N LYS A 21 -6.35 -27.25 4.41
CA LYS A 21 -6.45 -28.66 4.85
C LYS A 21 -5.19 -29.17 5.54
N ALA A 22 -4.02 -28.64 5.18
CA ALA A 22 -2.75 -28.95 5.82
C ALA A 22 -2.51 -28.13 7.11
N GLY A 23 -3.34 -27.14 7.42
CA GLY A 23 -3.14 -26.24 8.56
C GLY A 23 -1.94 -25.29 8.39
N THR A 24 -1.41 -25.14 7.17
CA THR A 24 -0.22 -24.33 6.86
C THR A 24 -0.56 -22.99 6.23
N LEU A 25 -1.80 -22.55 6.36
CA LEU A 25 -2.22 -21.24 5.87
C LEU A 25 -1.47 -20.15 6.64
N PRO A 26 -0.76 -19.22 5.97
CA PRO A 26 0.09 -18.22 6.64
C PRO A 26 -0.71 -17.07 7.26
N VAL A 27 -2.03 -17.18 7.32
CA VAL A 27 -2.96 -16.16 7.81
C VAL A 27 -4.03 -16.80 8.69
N PRO A 28 -4.52 -16.11 9.72
CA PRO A 28 -5.61 -16.63 10.53
C PRO A 28 -6.86 -16.86 9.67
N ALA A 29 -7.48 -18.03 9.84
CA ALA A 29 -8.70 -18.39 9.13
C ALA A 29 -9.54 -19.35 9.98
N GLU A 30 -10.85 -19.29 9.80
CA GLU A 30 -11.82 -20.17 10.44
C GLU A 30 -12.75 -20.78 9.40
N GLN A 31 -13.27 -21.98 9.69
CA GLN A 31 -14.28 -22.62 8.87
C GLN A 31 -15.63 -22.54 9.58
N LEU A 32 -16.59 -21.89 8.93
CA LEU A 32 -17.97 -21.83 9.41
C LEU A 32 -18.61 -23.22 9.35
N PRO A 33 -19.68 -23.48 10.13
CA PRO A 33 -20.43 -24.73 10.06
C PRO A 33 -20.98 -25.07 8.66
N THR A 34 -21.15 -24.06 7.81
CA THR A 34 -21.55 -24.20 6.39
C THR A 34 -20.43 -24.72 5.48
N GLY A 35 -19.22 -24.92 6.02
CA GLY A 35 -18.03 -25.35 5.28
C GLY A 35 -17.24 -24.19 4.65
N THR A 36 -17.73 -22.95 4.73
CA THR A 36 -17.05 -21.78 4.18
C THR A 36 -15.83 -21.38 5.00
N VAL A 37 -14.66 -21.25 4.37
CA VAL A 37 -13.43 -20.77 5.02
C VAL A 37 -13.35 -19.24 4.92
N VAL A 38 -13.43 -18.59 6.08
CA VAL A 38 -13.24 -17.16 6.28
C VAL A 38 -11.77 -16.93 6.62
N VAL A 39 -11.14 -16.00 5.91
CA VAL A 39 -9.73 -15.67 6.07
C VAL A 39 -9.65 -14.26 6.63
N HIS A 40 -9.00 -14.10 7.78
CA HIS A 40 -8.76 -12.83 8.46
C HIS A 40 -7.36 -12.33 8.10
N ALA A 41 -7.11 -12.19 6.80
CA ALA A 41 -5.88 -11.54 6.35
C ALA A 41 -6.04 -10.04 6.56
N GLU A 42 -5.09 -9.43 7.28
CA GLU A 42 -4.94 -7.98 7.24
C GLU A 42 -4.69 -7.60 5.79
N ARG A 43 -5.59 -6.78 5.24
CA ARG A 43 -5.35 -6.16 3.94
C ARG A 43 -4.15 -5.26 4.16
N ARG A 44 -2.96 -5.69 3.73
CA ARG A 44 -1.82 -4.78 3.58
C ARG A 44 -2.35 -3.62 2.74
N GLY A 45 -2.60 -2.50 3.40
CA GLY A 45 -3.14 -1.33 2.74
C GLY A 45 -2.24 -1.03 1.57
N SER A 46 -2.81 -0.95 0.36
CA SER A 46 -2.14 -0.33 -0.77
C SER A 46 -2.00 1.15 -0.42
N GLY A 47 -0.98 1.44 0.38
CA GLY A 47 -0.71 2.78 0.80
C GLY A 47 0.01 3.54 -0.29
N VAL A 48 -0.14 4.86 -0.27
CA VAL A 48 0.49 5.76 -1.23
C VAL A 48 1.71 6.40 -0.59
N ALA A 49 2.77 6.57 -1.37
CA ALA A 49 3.89 7.44 -1.02
C ALA A 49 3.68 8.79 -1.70
N LEU A 50 3.87 9.88 -0.96
CA LEU A 50 3.82 11.23 -1.49
C LEU A 50 5.24 11.67 -1.84
N TYR A 51 5.41 12.33 -2.98
CA TYR A 51 6.69 12.89 -3.40
C TYR A 51 6.49 14.33 -3.87
N ALA A 52 7.28 15.24 -3.31
CA ALA A 52 7.33 16.63 -3.71
C ALA A 52 8.77 17.06 -3.95
N ARG A 53 9.01 17.89 -4.97
CA ARG A 53 10.34 18.39 -5.33
C ARG A 53 10.31 19.84 -5.77
N VAL A 54 11.32 20.61 -5.35
CA VAL A 54 11.59 21.97 -5.85
C VAL A 54 13.00 22.09 -6.42
N SER A 55 13.21 23.01 -7.36
CA SER A 55 14.49 23.22 -8.05
C SER A 55 15.40 24.25 -7.38
N SER A 56 14.85 25.10 -6.51
CA SER A 56 15.60 26.07 -5.71
C SER A 56 15.36 25.89 -4.22
N THR A 57 16.41 26.11 -3.43
CA THR A 57 16.37 26.14 -1.97
C THR A 57 15.45 27.23 -1.44
N ASP A 58 15.26 28.32 -2.19
CA ASP A 58 14.40 29.44 -1.82
C ASP A 58 12.91 29.09 -1.91
N GLN A 59 12.57 27.95 -2.53
CA GLN A 59 11.21 27.44 -2.69
C GLN A 59 10.85 26.38 -1.64
N LYS A 60 11.62 26.26 -0.55
CA LYS A 60 11.32 25.30 0.53
C LYS A 60 9.92 25.48 1.13
N MET A 61 9.45 26.71 1.28
CA MET A 61 8.08 26.97 1.74
C MET A 61 7.02 26.44 0.77
N ASP A 62 7.30 26.47 -0.53
CA ASP A 62 6.41 25.88 -1.53
C ASP A 62 6.39 24.35 -1.47
N LEU A 63 7.52 23.73 -1.09
CA LEU A 63 7.63 22.27 -0.92
C LEU A 63 6.71 21.76 0.20
N ASP A 64 6.67 22.46 1.33
CA ASP A 64 5.77 22.13 2.44
C ASP A 64 4.30 22.29 2.02
N ARG A 65 3.98 23.36 1.29
CA ARG A 65 2.63 23.61 0.79
C ARG A 65 2.19 22.57 -0.24
N GLN A 66 3.09 22.13 -1.12
CA GLN A 66 2.81 21.07 -2.09
C GLN A 66 2.52 19.74 -1.39
N LEU A 67 3.34 19.36 -0.40
CA LEU A 67 3.12 18.12 0.32
C LEU A 67 1.82 18.16 1.13
N ALA A 68 1.50 19.28 1.78
CA ALA A 68 0.24 19.43 2.51
C ALA A 68 -0.98 19.19 1.59
N ARG A 69 -0.98 19.76 0.38
CA ARG A 69 -2.04 19.53 -0.61
C ARG A 69 -2.13 18.07 -1.07
N LEU A 70 -0.99 17.42 -1.26
CA LEU A 70 -0.95 15.99 -1.63
C LEU A 70 -1.51 15.11 -0.50
N THR A 71 -1.22 15.44 0.75
CA THR A 71 -1.77 14.76 1.92
C THR A 71 -3.28 14.93 2.00
N GLU A 72 -3.78 16.16 1.88
CA GLU A 72 -5.23 16.45 1.86
C GLU A 72 -5.94 15.68 0.75
N PHE A 73 -5.35 15.67 -0.45
CA PHE A 73 -5.88 14.89 -1.57
C PHE A 73 -5.93 13.40 -1.24
N ALA A 74 -4.83 12.79 -0.79
CA ALA A 74 -4.77 11.37 -0.44
C ALA A 74 -5.81 11.01 0.63
N VAL A 75 -5.92 11.82 1.67
CA VAL A 75 -6.93 11.65 2.73
C VAL A 75 -8.35 11.75 2.16
N SER A 76 -8.64 12.73 1.31
CA SER A 76 -9.96 12.89 0.67
C SER A 76 -10.35 11.69 -0.21
N GLN A 77 -9.37 11.00 -0.79
CA GLN A 77 -9.56 9.81 -1.62
C GLN A 77 -9.59 8.51 -0.79
N GLY A 78 -9.50 8.59 0.54
CA GLY A 78 -9.45 7.42 1.42
C GLY A 78 -8.16 6.60 1.28
N MET A 79 -7.09 7.20 0.74
CA MET A 79 -5.79 6.57 0.59
C MET A 79 -5.00 6.68 1.90
N THR A 80 -4.41 5.59 2.35
CA THR A 80 -3.47 5.61 3.48
C THR A 80 -2.11 6.09 2.99
N VAL A 81 -1.67 7.27 3.44
CA VAL A 81 -0.30 7.74 3.17
C VAL A 81 0.68 6.95 4.04
N MET A 82 1.61 6.25 3.42
CA MET A 82 2.62 5.41 4.12
C MET A 82 3.97 6.09 4.21
N ASP A 83 4.28 6.96 3.25
CA ASP A 83 5.56 7.64 3.18
C ASP A 83 5.39 9.01 2.50
N ALA A 84 6.30 9.94 2.82
CA ALA A 84 6.31 11.29 2.26
C ALA A 84 7.75 11.78 2.10
N VAL A 85 8.15 11.97 0.83
CA VAL A 85 9.51 12.35 0.46
C VAL A 85 9.52 13.78 -0.09
N LYS A 86 10.46 14.58 0.41
CA LYS A 86 10.70 15.97 -0.01
C LYS A 86 12.09 16.07 -0.61
N GLU A 87 12.20 16.60 -1.82
CA GLU A 87 13.48 16.78 -2.50
C GLU A 87 13.71 18.25 -2.89
N THR A 88 14.96 18.70 -2.79
CA THR A 88 15.40 19.99 -3.34
C THR A 88 16.60 19.72 -4.24
N GLY A 89 16.50 20.06 -5.54
CA GLY A 89 17.58 19.79 -6.48
C GLY A 89 17.51 20.64 -7.74
N SER A 90 18.50 21.51 -7.93
CA SER A 90 18.67 22.33 -9.14
C SER A 90 19.26 21.49 -10.27
N GLY A 91 18.55 21.37 -11.39
CA GLY A 91 19.03 20.67 -12.59
C GLY A 91 20.16 21.40 -13.35
N LEU A 92 20.76 22.45 -12.78
CA LEU A 92 21.71 23.35 -13.45
C LEU A 92 23.16 23.20 -12.98
N ASN A 93 23.48 22.33 -12.01
CA ASN A 93 24.86 22.08 -11.59
C ASN A 93 25.42 20.81 -12.26
N GLY A 94 25.36 20.76 -13.59
CA GLY A 94 26.28 19.92 -14.35
C GLY A 94 27.63 20.62 -14.40
N HIS A 95 28.48 20.43 -13.38
CA HIS A 95 29.90 20.72 -13.54
C HIS A 95 30.44 19.73 -14.57
N ARG A 96 30.65 20.22 -15.79
CA ARG A 96 31.50 19.59 -16.78
C ARG A 96 32.94 19.94 -16.49
#